data_AF-A0A6J4T346-F1
#
_entry.id   AF-A0A6J4T346-F1
#
_cell.length_a   1.000
_cell.length_b   1.000
_cell.length_c   1.000
_cell.angle_alpha   90.00
_cell.angle_beta   90.00
_cell.angle_gamma   90.00
#
_symmetry.space_group_name_H-M   'P 1'
#
loop_
_entity.id
_entity.type
_entity.pdbx_description
1 polymer ?
#
loop_
_entity_poly.entity_id
_entity_poly.type
_entity_poly.pdbx_seq_one_letter_code
_entity_poly.pdbx_strand_id
1 'polypeptide(L)'
;MRRLILLLALLAATSGAGAVAGCGGTDEEADRYVGRVNRAQESFADRFARIQGRMTTTSTPREDRRALRDFRAATDTIVTELRAIRPPEEVDDLHGELVRAVAGYGREIDRARALLDEGDPKKVIRARTQLSGAVGRVSRRITAAIAAINSRLKS
;
A
#
# COMPACT_ATOMS: atom_id res chain seq x y z
N MET A 1 9.11 7.25 -11.03
CA MET A 1 8.48 6.89 -9.73
C MET A 1 7.24 7.71 -9.38
N ARG A 2 7.11 8.99 -9.77
CA ARG A 2 5.82 9.74 -9.68
C ARG A 2 4.62 8.99 -10.28
N ARG A 3 4.85 8.16 -11.31
CA ARG A 3 3.83 7.30 -11.94
C ARG A 3 3.32 6.14 -11.07
N LEU A 4 4.07 5.71 -10.03
CA LEU A 4 3.63 4.65 -9.11
C LEU A 4 2.59 5.17 -8.10
N ILE A 5 2.66 6.46 -7.74
CA ILE A 5 1.69 7.14 -6.85
C ILE A 5 0.31 7.23 -7.53
N LEU A 6 0.29 7.43 -8.86
CA LEU A 6 -0.95 7.54 -9.64
C LEU A 6 -1.71 6.21 -9.76
N LEU A 7 -1.06 5.06 -9.59
CA LEU A 7 -1.72 3.76 -9.76
C LEU A 7 -2.54 3.32 -8.54
N LEU A 8 -2.22 3.82 -7.34
CA LEU A 8 -3.01 3.58 -6.13
C LEU A 8 -4.25 4.50 -6.07
N ALA A 9 -4.17 5.70 -6.62
CA ALA A 9 -5.27 6.66 -6.62
C ALA A 9 -6.32 6.43 -7.72
N LEU A 10 -5.99 5.71 -8.81
CA LEU A 10 -6.86 5.67 -9.99
C LEU A 10 -8.04 4.67 -9.92
N LEU A 11 -8.07 3.73 -8.96
CA LEU A 11 -9.15 2.73 -8.90
C LEU A 11 -10.32 3.12 -7.97
N ALA A 12 -10.24 4.24 -7.25
CA ALA A 12 -11.33 4.72 -6.40
C ALA A 12 -12.53 5.30 -7.18
N ALA A 13 -12.40 5.54 -8.49
CA ALA A 13 -13.36 6.32 -9.27
C ALA A 13 -14.47 5.54 -10.00
N THR A 14 -14.69 4.24 -9.74
CA THR A 14 -15.68 3.43 -10.51
C THR A 14 -16.83 2.83 -9.70
N SER A 15 -17.13 3.38 -8.52
CA SER A 15 -18.28 2.94 -7.72
C SER A 15 -19.16 4.14 -7.37
N GLY A 16 -20.23 4.35 -8.13
CA GLY A 16 -21.31 5.25 -7.72
C GLY A 16 -21.90 6.16 -8.80
N ALA A 17 -22.38 5.61 -9.91
CA ALA A 17 -23.39 6.30 -10.75
C ALA A 17 -24.13 5.28 -11.61
N GLY A 18 -24.91 4.40 -10.97
CA GLY A 18 -25.84 3.50 -11.64
C GLY A 18 -27.27 3.86 -11.24
N ALA A 19 -27.83 4.88 -11.86
CA ALA A 19 -29.25 5.16 -11.80
C ALA A 19 -29.98 4.16 -12.71
N VAL A 20 -30.48 3.06 -12.14
CA VAL A 20 -31.56 2.26 -12.74
C VAL A 20 -32.52 1.84 -11.63
N ALA A 21 -33.78 2.23 -11.80
CA ALA A 21 -34.88 1.80 -10.96
C ALA A 21 -35.10 0.29 -11.16
N GLY A 22 -34.78 -0.51 -10.14
CA GLY A 22 -35.07 -1.95 -10.10
C GLY A 22 -34.05 -2.72 -9.26
N CYS A 23 -34.50 -3.28 -8.12
CA CYS A 23 -33.71 -4.07 -7.15
C CYS A 23 -32.60 -3.29 -6.42
N GLY A 24 -33.01 -2.35 -5.57
CA GLY A 24 -32.13 -1.59 -4.69
C GLY A 24 -31.77 -2.37 -3.43
N GLY A 25 -30.52 -2.77 -3.34
CA GLY A 25 -29.90 -3.35 -2.15
C GLY A 25 -28.43 -3.60 -2.43
N THR A 26 -27.64 -2.54 -2.61
CA THR A 26 -26.19 -2.67 -2.43
C THR A 26 -25.97 -3.07 -0.98
N ASP A 27 -25.30 -4.20 -0.75
CA ASP A 27 -24.99 -4.66 0.61
C ASP A 27 -24.19 -3.58 1.34
N GLU A 28 -24.84 -2.90 2.27
CA GLU A 28 -24.27 -1.79 3.04
C GLU A 28 -22.96 -2.22 3.73
N GLU A 29 -22.83 -3.50 4.04
CA GLU A 29 -21.62 -4.12 4.58
C GLU A 29 -20.45 -4.12 3.58
N ALA A 30 -20.70 -4.45 2.30
CA ALA A 30 -19.69 -4.41 1.25
C ALA A 30 -19.22 -2.97 0.99
N ASP A 31 -20.15 -2.01 0.91
CA ASP A 31 -19.82 -0.59 0.73
C ASP A 31 -19.02 -0.05 1.93
N ARG A 32 -19.41 -0.42 3.15
CA ARG A 32 -18.69 -0.06 4.38
C ARG A 32 -17.29 -0.67 4.42
N TYR A 33 -17.13 -1.91 4.00
CA TYR A 33 -15.85 -2.60 3.88
C TYR A 33 -14.94 -1.86 2.88
N VAL A 34 -15.41 -1.63 1.66
CA VAL A 34 -14.65 -0.91 0.61
C VAL A 34 -14.25 0.48 1.11
N GLY A 35 -15.17 1.21 1.74
CA GLY A 35 -14.89 2.53 2.29
C GLY A 35 -13.80 2.52 3.38
N ARG A 36 -13.73 1.48 4.22
CA ARG A 36 -12.67 1.33 5.23
C ARG A 36 -11.32 1.01 4.60
N VAL A 37 -11.29 0.10 3.61
CA VAL A 37 -10.08 -0.26 2.88
C VAL A 37 -9.51 0.96 2.14
N ASN A 38 -10.36 1.73 1.45
CA ASN A 38 -9.95 2.94 0.73
C ASN A 38 -9.35 3.99 1.67
N ARG A 39 -9.99 4.27 2.82
CA ARG A 39 -9.45 5.21 3.82
C ARG A 39 -8.09 4.78 4.36
N ALA A 40 -7.90 3.49 4.64
CA ALA A 40 -6.60 2.97 5.11
C ALA A 40 -5.52 3.14 4.01
N GLN A 41 -5.88 2.91 2.75
CA GLN A 41 -4.97 3.10 1.61
C GLN A 41 -4.61 4.57 1.38
N GLU A 42 -5.58 5.49 1.43
CA GLU A 42 -5.36 6.93 1.31
C GLU A 42 -4.44 7.45 2.42
N SER A 43 -4.74 7.12 3.67
CA SER A 43 -3.92 7.48 4.84
C SER A 43 -2.47 6.98 4.70
N PHE A 44 -2.30 5.75 4.23
CA PHE A 44 -0.98 5.19 3.96
C PHE A 44 -0.28 5.88 2.80
N ALA A 45 -0.95 6.11 1.67
CA ALA A 45 -0.38 6.79 0.50
C ALA A 45 0.10 8.19 0.86
N ASP A 46 -0.68 8.94 1.64
CA ASP A 46 -0.32 10.26 2.14
C ASP A 46 0.91 10.23 3.05
N ARG A 47 0.94 9.31 4.03
CA ARG A 47 2.11 9.12 4.89
C ARG A 47 3.34 8.75 4.06
N PHE A 48 3.19 7.82 3.12
CA PHE A 48 4.26 7.35 2.26
C PHE A 48 4.82 8.47 1.40
N ALA A 49 3.96 9.28 0.76
CA ALA A 49 4.36 10.42 -0.05
C ALA A 49 5.12 11.48 0.78
N ARG A 50 4.66 11.79 2.00
CA ARG A 50 5.36 12.71 2.92
C ARG A 50 6.74 12.18 3.33
N ILE A 51 6.87 10.88 3.58
CA ILE A 51 8.18 10.29 3.90
C ILE A 51 9.10 10.33 2.68
N GLN A 52 8.58 9.94 1.52
CA GLN A 52 9.35 9.93 0.27
C GLN A 52 9.86 11.32 -0.11
N GLY A 53 9.06 12.37 0.09
CA GLY A 53 9.48 13.75 -0.16
C GLY A 53 10.72 14.21 0.63
N ARG A 54 11.05 13.52 1.73
CA ARG A 54 12.24 13.78 2.56
C ARG A 54 13.49 13.01 2.10
N MET A 55 13.35 12.01 1.23
CA MET A 55 14.47 11.26 0.65
C MET A 55 14.86 11.84 -0.70
N THR A 56 15.66 12.91 -0.68
CA THR A 56 16.17 13.58 -1.88
C THR A 56 17.55 13.05 -2.29
N THR A 57 18.07 13.48 -3.43
CA THR A 57 19.45 13.14 -3.85
C THR A 57 20.51 13.74 -2.92
N THR A 58 20.15 14.73 -2.12
CA THR A 58 21.01 15.43 -1.17
C THR A 58 20.84 14.93 0.28
N SER A 59 20.02 13.90 0.51
CA SER A 59 19.84 13.34 1.85
C SER A 59 21.13 12.68 2.36
N THR A 60 21.38 12.85 3.65
CA THR A 60 22.46 12.18 4.38
C THR A 60 22.07 10.74 4.71
N PRO A 61 23.04 9.84 4.96
CA PRO A 61 22.75 8.47 5.42
C PRO A 61 21.87 8.42 6.69
N ARG A 62 22.03 9.39 7.60
CA ARG A 62 21.22 9.48 8.82
C ARG A 62 19.75 9.77 8.51
N GLU A 63 19.50 10.66 7.55
CA GLU A 63 18.15 11.00 7.10
C GLU A 63 17.49 9.84 6.37
N ASP A 64 18.22 9.15 5.50
CA ASP A 64 17.74 7.93 4.83
C ASP A 64 17.34 6.85 5.83
N ARG A 65 18.19 6.56 6.83
CA ARG A 65 17.85 5.59 7.88
C ARG A 65 16.59 6.01 8.64
N ARG A 66 16.42 7.31 8.92
CA ARG A 66 15.21 7.81 9.57
C ARG A 66 13.99 7.63 8.68
N ALA A 67 14.09 7.95 7.39
CA ALA A 67 13.00 7.77 6.45
C ALA A 67 12.59 6.30 6.31
N LEU A 68 13.54 5.35 6.28
CA LEU A 68 13.23 3.92 6.28
C LEU A 68 12.54 3.46 7.58
N ARG A 69 12.90 4.00 8.74
CA ARG A 69 12.17 3.75 9.99
C ARG A 69 10.74 4.26 9.91
N ASP A 70 10.55 5.47 9.40
CA ASP A 70 9.23 6.08 9.25
C ASP A 70 8.37 5.28 8.25
N PHE A 71 8.95 4.80 7.15
CA PHE A 71 8.26 3.91 6.21
C PHE A 71 7.85 2.60 6.86
N ARG A 72 8.73 1.98 7.65
CA ARG A 72 8.41 0.74 8.36
C ARG A 72 7.22 0.93 9.31
N ALA A 73 7.26 1.99 10.11
CA ALA A 73 6.17 2.32 11.01
C ALA A 73 4.85 2.59 10.27
N ALA A 74 4.89 3.29 9.13
CA ALA A 74 3.72 3.50 8.29
C ALA A 74 3.17 2.17 7.74
N THR A 75 4.03 1.25 7.30
CA THR A 75 3.63 -0.09 6.85
C THR A 75 3.00 -0.90 7.98
N ASP A 76 3.61 -0.93 9.17
CA ASP A 76 3.07 -1.66 10.33
C ASP A 76 1.70 -1.11 10.74
N THR A 77 1.52 0.22 10.63
CA THR A 77 0.25 0.89 10.91
C THR A 77 -0.84 0.46 9.93
N ILE A 78 -0.62 0.53 8.62
CA ILE A 78 -1.65 0.10 7.65
C ILE A 78 -1.92 -1.41 7.76
N VAL A 79 -0.91 -2.25 8.02
CA VAL A 79 -1.15 -3.69 8.22
C VAL A 79 -2.07 -3.93 9.42
N THR A 80 -1.90 -3.15 10.49
CA THR A 80 -2.77 -3.19 11.67
C THR A 80 -4.18 -2.69 11.35
N GLU A 81 -4.30 -1.56 10.66
CA GLU A 81 -5.57 -0.98 10.23
C GLU A 81 -6.35 -1.94 9.32
N LEU A 82 -5.69 -2.58 8.35
CA LEU A 82 -6.30 -3.56 7.46
C LEU A 82 -6.77 -4.80 8.21
N ARG A 83 -5.93 -5.37 9.10
CA ARG A 83 -6.32 -6.54 9.91
C ARG A 83 -7.50 -6.29 10.85
N ALA A 84 -7.73 -5.04 11.22
CA ALA A 84 -8.87 -4.65 12.05
C ALA A 84 -10.18 -4.52 11.25
N ILE A 85 -10.11 -4.53 9.91
CA ILE A 85 -11.28 -4.53 9.04
C ILE A 85 -11.76 -5.97 8.90
N ARG A 86 -13.02 -6.22 9.27
CA ARG A 86 -13.69 -7.49 8.97
C ARG A 86 -14.12 -7.48 7.50
N PRO A 87 -13.62 -8.40 6.65
CA PRO A 87 -14.09 -8.52 5.28
C PRO A 87 -15.40 -9.31 5.21
N PRO A 88 -16.22 -9.10 4.17
CA PRO A 88 -17.27 -10.04 3.76
C PRO A 88 -16.67 -11.42 3.46
N GLU A 89 -17.43 -12.49 3.72
CA GLU A 89 -16.96 -13.88 3.57
C GLU A 89 -16.45 -14.16 2.15
N GLU A 90 -17.08 -13.56 1.13
CA GLU A 90 -16.77 -13.76 -0.28
C GLU A 90 -15.37 -13.26 -0.67
N VAL A 91 -14.77 -12.38 0.15
CA VAL A 91 -13.47 -11.74 -0.11
C VAL A 91 -12.47 -11.89 1.04
N ASP A 92 -12.74 -12.72 2.06
CA ASP A 92 -11.85 -12.90 3.22
C ASP A 92 -10.43 -13.32 2.81
N ASP A 93 -10.33 -14.33 1.93
CA ASP A 93 -9.04 -14.78 1.40
C ASP A 93 -8.28 -13.68 0.66
N LEU A 94 -8.99 -12.91 -0.17
CA LEU A 94 -8.42 -11.79 -0.94
C LEU A 94 -8.00 -10.64 -0.02
N HIS A 95 -8.74 -10.39 1.06
CA HIS A 95 -8.35 -9.44 2.09
C HIS A 95 -7.05 -9.91 2.79
N GLY A 96 -6.95 -11.19 3.10
CA GLY A 96 -5.73 -11.81 3.61
C GLY A 96 -4.54 -11.63 2.67
N GLU A 97 -4.74 -11.78 1.36
CA GLU A 97 -3.72 -11.52 0.34
C GLU A 97 -3.29 -10.05 0.30
N LEU A 98 -4.24 -9.11 0.38
CA LEU A 98 -3.95 -7.69 0.47
C LEU A 98 -3.07 -7.37 1.68
N VAL A 99 -3.44 -7.87 2.87
CA VAL A 99 -2.66 -7.69 4.11
C VAL A 99 -1.24 -8.25 3.95
N ARG A 100 -1.11 -9.47 3.39
CA ARG A 100 0.21 -10.10 3.14
C ARG A 100 1.05 -9.32 2.14
N ALA A 101 0.43 -8.78 1.09
CA ALA A 101 1.09 -7.95 0.09
C ALA A 101 1.63 -6.66 0.72
N VAL A 102 0.81 -5.94 1.49
CA VAL A 102 1.21 -4.72 2.20
C VAL A 102 2.32 -5.00 3.22
N ALA A 103 2.22 -6.08 4.01
CA ALA A 103 3.28 -6.51 4.93
C ALA A 103 4.60 -6.84 4.20
N GLY A 104 4.54 -7.14 2.90
CA GLY A 104 5.71 -7.29 2.04
C GLY A 104 6.59 -6.03 1.98
N TYR A 105 6.02 -4.83 2.09
CA TYR A 105 6.81 -3.59 2.15
C TYR A 105 7.77 -3.57 3.35
N GLY A 106 7.30 -3.99 4.53
CA GLY A 106 8.09 -3.95 5.76
C GLY A 106 9.36 -4.79 5.65
N ARG A 107 9.26 -5.99 5.05
CA ARG A 107 10.42 -6.87 4.81
C ARG A 107 11.45 -6.25 3.86
N GLU A 108 11.00 -5.56 2.82
CA GLU A 108 11.90 -4.93 1.85
C GLU A 108 12.57 -3.68 2.45
N ILE A 109 11.85 -2.96 3.32
CA ILE A 109 12.42 -1.85 4.11
C ILE A 109 13.49 -2.37 5.07
N ASP A 110 13.25 -3.49 5.76
CA ASP A 110 14.24 -4.08 6.68
C ASP A 110 15.53 -4.50 5.96
N ARG A 111 15.39 -5.11 4.79
CA ARG A 111 16.55 -5.46 3.94
C ARG A 111 17.31 -4.20 3.51
N ALA A 112 16.60 -3.15 3.11
CA ALA A 112 17.24 -1.89 2.74
C ALA A 112 17.98 -1.26 3.93
N ARG A 113 17.40 -1.31 5.14
CA ARG A 113 18.03 -0.81 6.37
C ARG A 113 19.33 -1.56 6.68
N ALA A 114 19.31 -2.89 6.63
CA ALA A 114 20.50 -3.70 6.88
C ALA A 114 21.67 -3.29 5.97
N LEU A 115 21.39 -3.08 4.67
CA LEU A 115 22.41 -2.63 3.71
C LEU A 115 22.92 -1.20 3.98
N LEU A 116 22.09 -0.30 4.53
CA LEU A 116 22.52 1.05 4.90
C LEU A 116 23.36 1.08 6.18
N ASP A 117 23.17 0.13 7.08
CA ASP A 117 23.89 0.07 8.35
C ASP A 117 25.35 -0.40 8.15
N GLU A 118 25.65 -1.06 7.03
CA GLU A 118 27.01 -1.47 6.64
C GLU A 118 27.93 -0.29 6.23
N GLY A 119 27.41 0.92 6.01
CA GLY A 119 28.20 2.14 5.83
C GLY A 119 28.93 2.30 4.48
N ASP A 120 28.89 1.32 3.59
CA ASP A 120 29.51 1.37 2.25
C ASP A 120 28.64 2.17 1.24
N PRO A 121 29.16 3.28 0.67
CA PRO A 121 28.44 4.10 -0.31
C PRO A 121 27.90 3.32 -1.52
N LYS A 122 28.62 2.28 -1.99
CA LYS A 122 28.15 1.44 -3.11
C LYS A 122 26.94 0.59 -2.70
N LYS A 123 26.90 0.12 -1.45
CA LYS A 123 25.77 -0.62 -0.89
C LYS A 123 24.55 0.27 -0.68
N VAL A 124 24.74 1.55 -0.35
CA VAL A 124 23.64 2.54 -0.27
C VAL A 124 22.93 2.68 -1.61
N ILE A 125 23.68 2.84 -2.71
CA ILE A 125 23.09 2.94 -4.06
C ILE A 125 22.36 1.65 -4.42
N ARG A 126 22.96 0.49 -4.16
CA ARG A 126 22.33 -0.81 -4.41
C ARG A 126 21.04 -0.98 -3.60
N ALA A 127 21.05 -0.61 -2.32
CA ALA A 127 19.89 -0.67 -1.43
C ALA A 127 18.74 0.19 -1.95
N ARG A 128 19.03 1.42 -2.40
CA ARG A 128 18.03 2.32 -3.01
C ARG A 128 17.41 1.71 -4.27
N THR A 129 18.21 1.14 -5.16
CA THR A 129 17.73 0.50 -6.40
C THR A 129 16.89 -0.74 -6.09
N GLN A 130 17.35 -1.60 -5.17
CA GLN A 130 16.62 -2.81 -4.76
C GLN A 130 15.30 -2.46 -4.10
N LEU A 131 15.28 -1.47 -3.20
CA LEU A 131 14.08 -0.99 -2.54
C LEU A 131 13.07 -0.46 -3.56
N SER A 132 13.51 0.37 -4.52
CA SER A 132 12.64 0.89 -5.59
C SER A 132 12.01 -0.23 -6.42
N GLY A 133 12.81 -1.22 -6.85
CA GLY A 133 12.30 -2.38 -7.58
C GLY A 133 11.34 -3.25 -6.76
N ALA A 134 11.63 -3.44 -5.47
CA ALA A 134 10.78 -4.17 -4.54
C ALA A 134 9.46 -3.46 -4.29
N VAL A 135 9.49 -2.14 -4.09
CA VAL A 135 8.32 -1.28 -3.94
C VAL A 135 7.40 -1.40 -5.16
N GLY A 136 7.98 -1.41 -6.37
CA GLY A 136 7.23 -1.62 -7.60
C GLY A 136 6.55 -3.00 -7.69
N ARG A 137 7.21 -4.07 -7.22
CA ARG A 137 6.61 -5.41 -7.17
C ARG A 137 5.47 -5.50 -6.15
N VAL A 138 5.67 -4.95 -4.95
CA VAL A 138 4.65 -4.95 -3.90
C VAL A 138 3.43 -4.13 -4.34
N SER A 139 3.64 -2.96 -4.94
CA SER A 139 2.57 -2.12 -5.48
C SER A 139 1.69 -2.88 -6.48
N ARG A 140 2.29 -3.65 -7.41
CA ARG A 140 1.52 -4.47 -8.36
C ARG A 140 0.68 -5.55 -7.67
N ARG A 141 1.20 -6.19 -6.63
CA ARG A 141 0.45 -7.21 -5.86
C ARG A 141 -0.74 -6.59 -5.14
N ILE A 142 -0.57 -5.40 -4.56
CA ILE A 142 -1.65 -4.65 -3.92
C ILE A 142 -2.73 -4.29 -4.95
N THR A 143 -2.35 -3.73 -6.10
CA THR A 143 -3.30 -3.40 -7.17
C THR A 143 -4.06 -4.65 -7.66
N ALA A 144 -3.37 -5.79 -7.81
CA ALA A 144 -4.01 -7.04 -8.19
C ALA A 144 -5.02 -7.54 -7.14
N ALA A 145 -4.66 -7.51 -5.85
CA ALA A 145 -5.55 -7.91 -4.77
C ALA A 145 -6.80 -7.01 -4.70
N ILE A 146 -6.64 -5.70 -4.83
CA ILE A 146 -7.76 -4.74 -4.86
C ILE A 146 -8.68 -5.01 -6.07
N ALA A 147 -8.10 -5.25 -7.25
CA ALA A 147 -8.88 -5.54 -8.45
C ALA A 147 -9.70 -6.84 -8.28
N ALA A 148 -9.11 -7.88 -7.68
CA ALA A 148 -9.79 -9.12 -7.37
C ALA A 148 -10.95 -8.92 -6.37
N ILE A 149 -10.72 -8.17 -5.29
CA ILE A 149 -11.76 -7.81 -4.31
C ILE A 149 -12.92 -7.10 -5.00
N ASN A 150 -12.64 -6.05 -5.78
CA ASN A 150 -13.67 -5.28 -6.47
C ASN A 150 -14.44 -6.11 -7.51
N SER A 151 -13.75 -7.01 -8.22
CA SER A 151 -14.42 -7.92 -9.16
C SER A 151 -15.37 -8.86 -8.43
N ARG A 152 -14.95 -9.38 -7.27
CA ARG A 152 -15.72 -10.35 -6.49
C ARG A 152 -16.95 -9.75 -5.82
N LEU A 153 -16.87 -8.51 -5.33
CA LEU A 153 -18.00 -7.79 -4.73
C LEU A 153 -19.01 -7.26 -5.76
N LYS A 154 -18.63 -7.17 -7.04
CA LYS A 154 -19.53 -6.74 -8.14
C LYS A 154 -20.22 -7.91 -8.85
N SER A 155 -19.87 -9.15 -8.50
CA SER A 155 -20.41 -10.39 -9.10
C SER A 155 -21.53 -10.93 -8.25
#